data_AF-A0AAW9AG21-F1
#
_entry.id   AF-A0AAW9AG21-F1
#
_cell.length_a   1.000
_cell.length_b   1.000
_cell.length_c   1.000
_cell.angle_alpha   90.00
_cell.angle_beta   90.00
_cell.angle_gamma   90.00
#
_symmetry.space_group_name_H-M   'P 1'
#
loop_
_entity.id
_entity.type
_entity.pdbx_description
1 polymer ?
#
loop_
_entity_poly.entity_id
_entity_poly.type
_entity_poly.pdbx_seq_one_letter_code
_entity_poly.pdbx_strand_id
1 'polypeptide(L)'
;MSDVSTKKRLMYLSGEDFYLYCYSVLVILDSLGCRDGKFFRDYRKLAFLTDIISNDKTVYVVSHSSGEKLNPKDYECLLDSYSNGLTRRSEILKLLFVLEKRGYVTLNRGKAQEIDVTLTKDNLPNDFLNSNVFESESKNIINISKKVGRLASLTLDTMLGKIYVENGVRTWV
;
A
#
# COMPACT_ATOMS: atom_id res chain seq x y z
N MET A 1 -32.75 3.90 -8.23
CA MET A 1 -31.49 4.20 -7.51
C MET A 1 -30.80 2.87 -7.27
N SER A 2 -29.75 2.55 -8.03
CA SER A 2 -29.01 1.30 -7.85
C SER A 2 -28.20 1.39 -6.57
N ASP A 3 -28.42 0.42 -5.70
CA ASP A 3 -27.88 0.37 -4.34
C ASP A 3 -26.35 0.35 -4.39
N VAL A 4 -25.72 1.42 -3.90
CA VAL A 4 -24.25 1.59 -3.89
C VAL A 4 -23.57 0.40 -3.21
N SER A 5 -24.23 -0.19 -2.22
CA SER A 5 -23.78 -1.40 -1.53
C SER A 5 -23.68 -2.63 -2.45
N THR A 6 -24.58 -2.73 -3.44
CA THR A 6 -24.64 -3.84 -4.40
C THR A 6 -23.58 -3.67 -5.50
N LYS A 7 -23.31 -2.43 -5.94
CA LYS A 7 -22.14 -2.14 -6.80
C LYS A 7 -20.83 -2.44 -6.07
N LYS A 8 -20.74 -2.13 -4.78
CA LYS A 8 -19.59 -2.46 -3.92
C LYS A 8 -19.36 -3.97 -3.87
N ARG A 9 -20.42 -4.77 -3.68
CA ARG A 9 -20.34 -6.24 -3.67
C ARG A 9 -20.03 -6.88 -5.03
N LEU A 10 -20.50 -6.30 -6.13
CA LEU A 10 -20.20 -6.77 -7.49
C LEU A 10 -18.74 -6.50 -7.91
N MET A 11 -18.09 -5.49 -7.33
CA MET A 11 -16.65 -5.23 -7.50
C MET A 11 -15.77 -6.10 -6.57
N TYR A 12 -16.28 -6.49 -5.41
CA TYR A 12 -15.53 -7.25 -4.40
C TYR A 12 -15.53 -8.77 -4.65
N LEU A 13 -14.55 -9.26 -5.41
CA LEU A 13 -13.99 -10.59 -5.21
C LEU A 13 -12.69 -10.45 -4.42
N SER A 14 -12.76 -10.58 -3.10
CA SER A 14 -11.61 -10.46 -2.20
C SER A 14 -10.57 -11.53 -2.54
N GLY A 15 -9.44 -11.12 -3.12
CA GLY A 15 -8.30 -11.98 -3.46
C GLY A 15 -7.65 -11.67 -4.81
N GLU A 16 -8.42 -11.15 -5.78
CA GLU A 16 -7.95 -10.93 -7.17
C GLU A 16 -8.39 -9.57 -7.75
N ASP A 17 -8.95 -8.68 -6.93
CA ASP A 17 -9.51 -7.43 -7.43
C ASP A 17 -8.43 -6.38 -7.74
N PHE A 18 -7.98 -6.37 -9.00
CA PHE A 18 -7.08 -5.37 -9.55
C PHE A 18 -7.59 -3.94 -9.41
N TYR A 19 -8.91 -3.72 -9.33
CA TYR A 19 -9.44 -2.38 -9.08
C TYR A 19 -9.08 -1.92 -7.67
N LEU A 20 -9.29 -2.75 -6.65
CA LEU A 20 -8.90 -2.41 -5.28
C LEU A 20 -7.41 -2.07 -5.19
N TYR A 21 -6.53 -2.89 -5.79
CA TYR A 21 -5.09 -2.59 -5.80
C TYR A 21 -4.75 -1.31 -6.53
N CYS A 22 -5.42 -1.03 -7.66
CA CYS A 22 -5.27 0.23 -8.39
C CYS A 22 -5.58 1.42 -7.47
N TYR A 23 -6.74 1.38 -6.83
CA TYR A 23 -7.15 2.44 -5.91
C TYR A 23 -6.19 2.60 -4.74
N SER A 24 -5.84 1.50 -4.06
CA SER A 24 -4.93 1.54 -2.91
C SER A 24 -3.56 2.10 -3.30
N VAL A 25 -3.00 1.73 -4.46
CA VAL A 25 -1.73 2.30 -4.95
C VAL A 25 -1.85 3.81 -5.11
N LEU A 26 -2.87 4.30 -5.81
CA LEU A 26 -3.05 5.74 -6.05
C LEU A 26 -3.25 6.52 -4.74
N VAL A 27 -4.04 5.98 -3.81
CA VAL A 27 -4.27 6.56 -2.48
C VAL A 27 -2.99 6.62 -1.65
N ILE A 28 -2.18 5.56 -1.67
CA ILE A 28 -0.88 5.54 -0.98
C ILE A 28 0.03 6.64 -1.54
N LEU A 29 0.16 6.73 -2.86
CA LEU A 29 1.02 7.71 -3.50
C LEU A 29 0.58 9.14 -3.18
N ASP A 30 -0.72 9.44 -3.27
CA ASP A 30 -1.23 10.78 -2.97
C ASP A 30 -1.07 11.14 -1.48
N SER A 31 -1.43 10.22 -0.58
CA SER A 31 -1.36 10.44 0.87
C SER A 31 0.08 10.63 1.38
N LEU A 32 1.05 9.98 0.73
CA LEU A 32 2.47 10.14 1.03
C LEU A 32 3.11 11.33 0.27
N GLY A 33 2.34 12.05 -0.55
CA GLY A 33 2.80 13.21 -1.31
C GLY A 33 3.78 12.86 -2.42
N CYS A 34 3.72 11.65 -2.96
CA CYS A 34 4.55 11.16 -4.06
C CYS A 34 4.01 11.66 -5.40
N ARG A 35 4.12 12.97 -5.63
CA ARG A 35 3.73 13.69 -6.85
C ARG A 35 4.72 14.83 -7.11
N ASP A 36 4.60 15.50 -8.26
CA ASP A 36 5.34 16.73 -8.57
C ASP A 36 6.87 16.57 -8.40
N GLY A 37 7.43 15.50 -8.97
CA GLY A 37 8.86 15.18 -8.88
C GLY A 37 9.29 14.49 -7.57
N LYS A 38 8.37 14.22 -6.65
CA LYS A 38 8.61 13.36 -5.48
C LYS A 38 8.22 11.93 -5.79
N PHE A 39 9.11 11.00 -5.43
CA PHE A 39 8.95 9.58 -5.74
C PHE A 39 8.69 8.74 -4.49
N PHE A 40 7.84 7.75 -4.64
CA PHE A 40 7.77 6.58 -3.79
C PHE A 40 8.87 5.63 -4.24
N ARG A 41 9.91 5.50 -3.42
CA ARG A 41 11.04 4.62 -3.69
C ARG A 41 10.58 3.16 -3.66
N ASP A 42 11.06 2.33 -4.56
CA ASP A 42 10.83 0.87 -4.59
C ASP A 42 9.36 0.44 -4.49
N TYR A 43 8.75 0.21 -5.66
CA TYR A 43 7.37 -0.23 -5.80
C TYR A 43 7.03 -1.50 -5.01
N ARG A 44 8.00 -2.37 -4.70
CA ARG A 44 7.74 -3.64 -3.99
C ARG A 44 7.11 -3.40 -2.62
N LYS A 45 7.37 -2.24 -2.00
CA LYS A 45 6.72 -1.84 -0.75
C LYS A 45 5.20 -1.67 -0.90
N LEU A 46 4.71 -1.25 -2.06
CA LEU A 46 3.27 -1.09 -2.32
C LEU A 46 2.52 -2.42 -2.15
N ALA A 47 3.12 -3.56 -2.49
CA ALA A 47 2.48 -4.86 -2.32
C ALA A 47 2.15 -5.17 -0.84
N PHE A 48 3.02 -4.76 0.09
CA PHE A 48 2.76 -4.89 1.53
C PHE A 48 1.80 -3.82 2.03
N LEU A 49 2.01 -2.57 1.61
CA LEU A 49 1.21 -1.45 2.11
C LEU A 49 -0.26 -1.57 1.68
N THR A 50 -0.53 -2.01 0.43
CA THR A 50 -1.90 -2.22 -0.06
C THR A 50 -2.66 -3.25 0.78
N ASP A 51 -2.01 -4.34 1.20
CA ASP A 51 -2.62 -5.31 2.10
C ASP A 51 -2.85 -4.74 3.50
N ILE A 52 -1.85 -4.10 4.08
CA ILE A 52 -1.94 -3.49 5.43
C ILE A 52 -3.09 -2.48 5.50
N ILE A 53 -3.14 -1.50 4.60
CA ILE A 53 -4.10 -0.39 4.71
C ILE A 53 -5.55 -0.80 4.44
N SER A 54 -5.75 -1.95 3.80
CA SER A 54 -7.07 -2.51 3.50
C SER A 54 -7.72 -3.20 4.72
N ASN A 55 -6.97 -3.37 5.81
CA ASN A 55 -7.43 -4.07 7.01
C ASN A 55 -7.11 -3.28 8.28
N ASP A 56 -8.15 -2.69 8.89
CA ASP A 56 -8.03 -1.89 10.11
C ASP A 56 -7.40 -2.65 11.28
N LYS A 57 -7.59 -3.98 11.37
CA LYS A 57 -6.93 -4.81 12.38
C LYS A 57 -5.42 -4.84 12.17
N THR A 58 -4.97 -5.05 10.94
CA THR A 58 -3.53 -5.01 10.62
C THR A 58 -2.95 -3.64 10.90
N VAL A 59 -3.67 -2.57 10.54
CA VAL A 59 -3.25 -1.19 10.81
C VAL A 59 -3.11 -0.93 12.30
N TYR A 60 -4.07 -1.40 13.09
CA TYR A 60 -4.04 -1.30 14.55
C TYR A 60 -2.79 -1.98 15.11
N VAL A 61 -2.53 -3.23 14.71
CA VAL A 61 -1.38 -4.01 15.18
C VAL A 61 -0.07 -3.29 14.84
N VAL A 62 0.13 -2.85 13.59
CA VAL A 62 1.35 -2.15 13.18
C VAL A 62 1.51 -0.82 13.94
N SER A 63 0.43 -0.07 14.13
CA SER A 63 0.48 1.26 14.75
C SER A 63 0.74 1.21 16.26
N HIS A 64 0.29 0.15 16.95
CA HIS A 64 0.38 0.03 18.40
C HIS A 64 1.45 -0.95 18.88
N SER A 65 2.16 -1.63 17.97
CA SER A 65 3.24 -2.51 18.37
C SER A 65 4.38 -1.72 19.01
N SER A 66 4.95 -2.26 20.09
CA SER A 66 6.06 -1.65 20.83
C SER A 66 7.44 -2.17 20.39
N GLY A 67 7.50 -3.06 19.39
CA GLY A 67 8.72 -3.80 19.06
C GLY A 67 8.99 -4.97 20.03
N GLU A 68 7.99 -5.35 20.81
CA GLU A 68 8.01 -6.54 21.66
C GLU A 68 7.28 -7.71 20.98
N LYS A 69 7.42 -8.92 21.56
CA LYS A 69 6.74 -10.11 21.05
C LYS A 69 5.22 -9.91 21.10
N LEU A 70 4.59 -9.89 19.93
CA LEU A 70 3.14 -9.82 19.80
C LEU A 70 2.45 -11.04 20.43
N ASN A 71 1.20 -10.85 20.85
CA ASN A 71 0.35 -11.98 21.19
C ASN A 71 0.09 -12.84 19.92
N PRO A 72 -0.27 -14.13 20.07
CA PRO A 72 -0.38 -15.04 18.93
C PRO A 72 -1.32 -14.56 17.82
N LYS A 73 -2.46 -13.92 18.17
CA LYS A 73 -3.45 -13.47 17.17
C LYS A 73 -2.95 -12.29 16.35
N ASP A 74 -2.22 -11.38 16.98
CA ASP A 74 -1.65 -10.21 16.29
C ASP A 74 -0.42 -10.60 15.48
N TYR A 75 0.36 -11.57 15.98
CA TYR A 75 1.45 -12.19 15.24
C TYR A 75 0.96 -12.86 13.95
N GLU A 76 -0.07 -13.71 14.03
CA GLU A 76 -0.68 -14.34 12.86
C GLU A 76 -1.20 -13.30 11.87
N CYS A 77 -1.86 -12.24 12.36
CA CYS A 77 -2.34 -11.14 11.54
C CYS A 77 -1.22 -10.46 10.72
N LEU A 78 -0.06 -10.20 11.34
CA LEU A 78 1.09 -9.63 10.62
C LEU A 78 1.74 -10.64 9.68
N LEU A 79 1.83 -11.91 10.07
CA LEU A 79 2.40 -12.96 9.24
C LEU A 79 1.57 -13.18 7.96
N ASP A 80 0.25 -13.16 8.07
CA ASP A 80 -0.66 -13.24 6.93
C ASP A 80 -0.46 -12.04 5.99
N SER A 81 -0.40 -10.83 6.56
CA SER A 81 -0.21 -9.62 5.77
C SER A 81 1.14 -9.59 5.04
N TYR A 82 2.19 -10.06 5.71
CA TYR A 82 3.50 -10.24 5.12
C TYR A 82 3.47 -11.24 3.95
N SER A 83 2.84 -12.39 4.16
CA SER A 83 2.71 -13.44 3.15
C SER A 83 1.93 -12.97 1.93
N ASN A 84 0.83 -12.24 2.15
CA ASN A 84 0.07 -11.59 1.09
C ASN A 84 0.91 -10.60 0.31
N GLY A 85 1.69 -9.75 1.00
CA GLY A 85 2.57 -8.78 0.36
C GLY A 85 3.65 -9.43 -0.52
N LEU A 86 4.18 -10.60 -0.12
CA LEU A 86 5.11 -11.37 -0.96
C LEU A 86 4.47 -11.86 -2.25
N THR A 87 3.30 -12.49 -2.13
CA THR A 87 2.60 -13.09 -3.28
C THR A 87 2.16 -12.04 -4.31
N ARG A 88 1.83 -10.82 -3.87
CA ARG A 88 1.27 -9.76 -4.73
C ARG A 88 2.30 -8.86 -5.43
N ARG A 89 3.60 -9.06 -5.21
CA ARG A 89 4.64 -8.20 -5.80
C ARG A 89 4.53 -8.15 -7.32
N SER A 90 4.27 -9.29 -7.97
CA SER A 90 4.23 -9.38 -9.43
C SER A 90 2.99 -8.69 -10.02
N GLU A 91 1.87 -8.78 -9.32
CA GLU A 91 0.56 -8.23 -9.65
C GLU A 91 0.62 -6.71 -9.59
N ILE A 92 1.21 -6.17 -8.52
CA ILE A 92 1.43 -4.73 -8.37
C ILE A 92 2.36 -4.21 -9.47
N LEU A 93 3.43 -4.93 -9.84
CA LEU A 93 4.28 -4.50 -10.95
C LEU A 93 3.52 -4.44 -12.28
N LYS A 94 2.76 -5.49 -12.62
CA LYS A 94 1.93 -5.54 -13.83
C LYS A 94 0.93 -4.39 -13.85
N LEU A 95 0.29 -4.13 -12.71
CA LEU A 95 -0.64 -3.03 -12.55
C LEU A 95 0.03 -1.67 -12.77
N LEU A 96 1.22 -1.44 -12.22
CA LEU A 96 1.98 -0.20 -12.39
C LEU A 96 2.33 0.06 -13.85
N PHE A 97 2.72 -0.97 -14.62
CA PHE A 97 2.94 -0.81 -16.06
C PHE A 97 1.65 -0.39 -16.80
N VAL A 98 0.50 -0.92 -16.41
CA VAL A 98 -0.79 -0.52 -16.99
C VAL A 98 -1.13 0.93 -16.63
N LEU A 99 -0.91 1.32 -15.36
CA LEU A 99 -1.13 2.69 -14.88
C LEU A 99 -0.22 3.69 -15.57
N GLU A 100 1.06 3.35 -15.78
CA GLU A 100 2.01 4.17 -16.50
C GLU A 100 1.62 4.33 -17.97
N LYS A 101 1.24 3.23 -18.64
CA LYS A 101 0.76 3.28 -20.03
C LYS A 101 -0.49 4.17 -20.19
N ARG A 102 -1.31 4.28 -19.15
CA ARG A 102 -2.49 5.17 -19.11
C ARG A 102 -2.18 6.58 -18.61
N GLY A 103 -0.95 6.86 -18.22
CA GLY A 103 -0.49 8.17 -17.77
C GLY A 103 -0.88 8.53 -16.34
N TYR A 104 -1.32 7.59 -15.50
CA TYR A 104 -1.70 7.89 -14.11
C TYR A 104 -0.52 7.92 -13.15
N VAL A 105 0.57 7.22 -13.49
CA VAL A 105 1.82 7.21 -12.74
C VAL A 105 2.99 7.30 -13.71
N THR A 106 4.16 7.63 -13.18
CA THR A 106 5.42 7.53 -13.91
C THR A 106 6.35 6.60 -13.14
N LEU A 107 6.98 5.67 -13.85
CA LEU A 107 7.99 4.77 -13.29
C LEU A 107 9.37 5.31 -13.63
N ASN A 108 10.27 5.29 -12.64
CA ASN A 108 11.65 5.70 -12.82
C ASN A 108 12.60 4.62 -12.29
N ARG A 109 13.77 4.49 -12.92
CA ARG A 109 14.81 3.60 -12.42
C ARG A 109 15.41 4.22 -11.15
N GLY A 110 15.23 3.53 -10.03
CA GLY A 110 15.80 3.90 -8.74
C GLY A 110 17.29 3.57 -8.65
N LYS A 111 17.89 3.89 -7.49
CA LYS A 111 19.35 3.85 -7.29
C LYS A 111 19.94 2.43 -7.33
N ALA A 112 19.18 1.43 -6.91
CA ALA A 112 19.65 0.04 -6.75
C ALA A 112 18.92 -0.94 -7.68
N GLN A 113 18.63 -0.53 -8.93
CA GLN A 113 17.79 -1.26 -9.88
C GLN A 113 16.33 -1.49 -9.43
N GLU A 114 15.91 -0.83 -8.36
CA GLU A 114 14.52 -0.72 -7.94
C GLU A 114 13.73 0.18 -8.92
N ILE A 115 12.41 0.03 -8.92
CA ILE A 115 11.52 0.91 -9.71
C ILE A 115 10.84 1.85 -8.72
N ASP A 116 11.06 3.14 -8.90
CA ASP A 116 10.45 4.22 -8.13
C ASP A 116 9.19 4.69 -8.85
N VAL A 117 8.17 5.11 -8.10
CA VAL A 117 6.84 5.45 -8.63
C VAL A 117 6.46 6.86 -8.21
N THR A 118 5.93 7.67 -9.13
CA THR A 118 5.32 8.96 -8.80
C THR A 118 3.93 9.07 -9.43
N LEU A 119 3.02 9.77 -8.75
CA LEU A 119 1.65 9.99 -9.20
C LEU A 119 1.59 11.15 -10.20
N THR A 120 0.89 10.94 -11.31
CA THR A 120 0.59 11.99 -12.28
C THR A 120 -0.84 12.50 -12.05
N LYS A 121 -0.98 13.40 -11.07
CA LYS A 121 -2.30 13.81 -10.56
C LYS A 121 -3.18 14.48 -11.63
N ASP A 122 -2.58 15.24 -12.54
CA ASP A 122 -3.31 15.97 -13.59
C ASP A 122 -4.06 15.07 -14.57
N ASN A 123 -3.68 13.79 -14.64
CA ASN A 123 -4.33 12.80 -15.52
C ASN A 123 -5.46 12.03 -14.81
N LEU A 124 -5.66 12.21 -13.50
CA LEU A 124 -6.76 11.60 -12.78
C LEU A 124 -8.04 12.46 -12.91
N PRO A 125 -9.23 11.85 -12.95
CA PRO A 125 -10.48 12.59 -12.87
C PRO A 125 -10.50 13.51 -11.64
N ASN A 126 -11.00 14.73 -11.83
CA ASN A 126 -11.27 15.64 -10.73
C ASN A 126 -12.14 14.90 -9.69
N ASP A 127 -11.76 15.03 -8.42
CA ASP A 127 -12.39 14.38 -7.26
C ASP A 127 -12.18 12.87 -7.07
N PHE A 128 -11.40 12.19 -7.93
CA PHE A 128 -11.07 10.78 -7.74
C PHE A 128 -10.48 10.51 -6.34
N LEU A 129 -9.49 11.32 -5.96
CA LEU A 129 -8.78 11.24 -4.68
C LEU A 129 -9.53 11.93 -3.52
N ASN A 130 -10.50 12.81 -3.83
CA ASN A 130 -11.30 13.51 -2.81
C ASN A 130 -12.57 12.75 -2.43
N SER A 131 -12.80 11.58 -3.01
CA SER A 131 -14.00 10.81 -2.72
C SER A 131 -13.93 10.23 -1.30
N ASN A 132 -15.02 10.38 -0.53
CA ASN A 132 -15.18 9.76 0.80
C ASN A 132 -15.06 8.22 0.77
N VAL A 133 -15.00 7.62 -0.42
CA VAL A 133 -14.88 6.18 -0.63
C VAL A 133 -13.57 5.63 -0.05
N PHE A 134 -12.49 6.43 -0.03
CA PHE A 134 -11.14 6.00 0.35
C PHE A 134 -10.63 6.67 1.63
N GLU A 135 -11.54 7.21 2.43
CA GLU A 135 -11.17 7.93 3.64
C GLU A 135 -10.50 7.00 4.66
N SER A 136 -10.94 5.74 4.75
CA SER A 136 -10.34 4.70 5.61
C SER A 136 -8.89 4.42 5.22
N GLU A 137 -8.64 4.11 3.95
CA GLU A 137 -7.34 3.76 3.41
C GLU A 137 -6.35 4.94 3.53
N SER A 138 -6.84 6.15 3.27
CA SER A 138 -6.06 7.38 3.43
C SER A 138 -5.67 7.61 4.90
N LYS A 139 -6.61 7.44 5.85
CA LYS A 139 -6.32 7.52 7.28
C LYS A 139 -5.34 6.43 7.71
N ASN A 140 -5.51 5.21 7.20
CA ASN A 140 -4.68 4.06 7.51
C ASN A 140 -3.24 4.29 7.07
N ILE A 141 -2.99 4.70 5.82
CA ILE A 141 -1.62 4.98 5.38
C ILE A 141 -0.98 6.12 6.16
N ILE A 142 -1.74 7.15 6.54
CA ILE A 142 -1.25 8.23 7.40
C ILE A 142 -0.82 7.68 8.77
N ASN A 143 -1.63 6.82 9.40
CA ASN A 143 -1.29 6.20 10.68
C ASN A 143 -0.02 5.36 10.60
N ILE A 144 0.10 4.49 9.58
CA ILE A 144 1.30 3.69 9.34
C ILE A 144 2.51 4.60 9.08
N SER A 145 2.33 5.69 8.34
CA SER A 145 3.41 6.64 8.04
C SER A 145 3.96 7.32 9.30
N LYS A 146 3.11 7.61 10.28
CA LYS A 146 3.51 8.20 11.57
C LYS A 146 4.34 7.23 12.38
N LYS A 147 3.94 5.95 12.40
CA LYS A 147 4.65 4.90 13.14
C LYS A 147 6.00 4.54 12.51
N VAL A 148 6.02 4.29 11.19
CA VAL A 148 7.23 3.79 10.50
C VAL A 148 8.18 4.95 10.17
N GLY A 149 7.63 6.11 9.83
CA GLY A 149 8.36 7.31 9.43
C GLY A 149 8.99 7.18 8.05
N ARG A 150 8.85 8.19 7.19
CA ARG A 150 9.50 8.26 5.85
C ARG A 150 9.19 7.08 4.92
N LEU A 151 7.96 6.53 4.97
CA LEU A 151 7.52 5.38 4.14
C LEU A 151 7.86 5.51 2.65
N ALA A 152 7.72 6.72 2.09
CA ALA A 152 8.02 6.97 0.68
C ALA A 152 9.50 6.71 0.33
N SER A 153 10.46 7.10 1.18
CA SER A 153 11.88 7.14 0.82
C SER A 153 12.75 6.03 1.41
N LEU A 154 12.26 5.30 2.43
CA LEU A 154 12.98 4.19 3.03
C LEU A 154 13.10 2.98 2.09
N THR A 155 14.10 2.12 2.32
CA THR A 155 14.29 0.89 1.54
C THR A 155 13.25 -0.16 1.91
N LEU A 156 13.01 -1.13 1.03
CA LEU A 156 12.16 -2.29 1.33
C LEU A 156 12.59 -2.98 2.62
N ASP A 157 13.89 -3.29 2.77
CA ASP A 157 14.42 -3.97 3.96
C ASP A 157 14.16 -3.18 5.24
N THR A 158 14.31 -1.86 5.20
CA THR A 158 14.03 -1.00 6.36
C THR A 158 12.53 -1.00 6.70
N MET A 159 11.66 -1.02 5.68
CA MET A 159 10.21 -1.10 5.88
C MET A 159 9.83 -2.41 6.55
N LEU A 160 10.34 -3.52 6.00
CA LEU A 160 10.05 -4.86 6.49
C LEU A 160 10.62 -5.07 7.90
N GLY A 161 11.80 -4.51 8.16
CA GLY A 161 12.41 -4.48 9.49
C GLY A 161 11.48 -3.87 10.53
N LYS A 162 11.01 -2.64 10.27
CA LYS A 162 10.14 -1.88 11.18
C LYS A 162 8.74 -2.46 11.35
N ILE A 163 8.15 -2.97 10.27
CA ILE A 163 6.76 -3.46 10.28
C ILE A 163 6.68 -4.90 10.79
N TYR A 164 7.64 -5.76 10.43
CA TYR A 164 7.54 -7.21 10.66
C TYR A 164 8.62 -7.72 11.62
N VAL A 165 9.89 -7.46 11.34
CA VAL A 165 11.01 -8.06 12.09
C VAL A 165 11.05 -7.59 13.54
N GLU A 166 10.92 -6.29 13.78
CA GLU A 166 10.83 -5.72 15.13
C GLU A 166 9.65 -6.28 15.92
N ASN A 167 8.62 -6.82 15.25
CA ASN A 167 7.44 -7.42 15.87
C ASN A 167 7.50 -8.96 15.91
N GLY A 168 8.68 -9.54 15.68
CA GLY A 168 8.95 -10.98 15.78
C GLY A 168 8.63 -11.81 14.54
N VAL A 169 8.14 -11.20 13.46
CA VAL A 169 7.87 -11.89 12.19
C VAL A 169 9.17 -12.02 11.40
N ARG A 170 9.54 -13.25 11.05
CA ARG A 170 10.73 -13.51 10.22
C ARG A 170 10.41 -13.18 8.76
N THR A 171 11.26 -12.38 8.14
CA THR A 171 11.10 -11.99 6.73
C THR A 171 12.16 -12.66 5.86
N TRP A 172 11.72 -13.17 4.71
CA TRP A 172 12.54 -13.62 3.59
C TRP A 172 12.52 -12.52 2.51
N VAL A 173 13.68 -11.94 2.20
CA VAL A 173 13.78 -10.84 1.23
C VAL A 173 13.79 -11.39 -0.19
#